data_AF-A0A2S7JZE4-F1
#
_entry.id   AF-A0A2S7JZE4-F1
#
_cell.length_a   1.000
_cell.length_b   1.000
_cell.length_c   1.000
_cell.angle_alpha   90.00
_cell.angle_beta   90.00
_cell.angle_gamma   90.00
#
_symmetry.space_group_name_H-M   'P 1'
#
loop_
_entity.id
_entity.type
_entity.pdbx_description
1 polymer ?
#
loop_
_entity_poly.entity_id
_entity_poly.type
_entity_poly.pdbx_seq_one_letter_code
_entity_poly.pdbx_strand_id
1 'polypeptide(L)'
;MRSQRLSWKCKAAASPSKAGQGRGRARRFHCRRRKPVMTAAKTTTRRRRTKTASRNGTMTPHKSSHKKSPFARKGGASPTAEAFDQAFQDKPRVGTVVSVTGSHALVMLDEETADSERASRPQLGAIMSVDAGSSIVLGLVSAMSMPAPSLDAGGLDMRIIEIELIGEFTKPTINAPARFRRGVSAYPTLGDNVHVATRDELTALFAVNGAASVRVGVVKQDSSIPATVNVDEIFSRHCAVLGTTGAGKSCAIALLLRAVLQRFPHAHMVILDPHNEYANSFGDGAVVFDPTNFSLPYWMLTFDELVEVLYPGRARDSEEIEILADLLPAAKKMNLGGAGRGSRLRADTSAVTVDTPMPYRISELLGLIDKALGGLDAARSGAPYKRLRSRIYTISQDARYAFMFGSLTVQDTLKDMLSELFRIPVDGRPVSVIELGGLPAEVVQVVVSVVSRLAFEFGLWSKGAAPIALVVEDAHRYAPADAKEGFGPTRRSLIRIAKEGRKTGVSLWIASQRPTELDPTVLSQCNTIFAMRLANQADQDALRAAVPDASTSLLSCLPSLGLGEAIAVGEGVPMPTRIRFDALPADAVPRSLTACFTDGWSVDIEDNSFIDRIVEQWRAQRMMTPDID
;
A
#
# COMPACT_ATOMS: atom_id res chain seq x y z
N MET A 1 -0.80 42.10 28.97
CA MET A 1 0.43 42.66 29.58
C MET A 1 1.39 41.50 29.87
N ARG A 2 2.66 41.68 29.47
CA ARG A 2 3.85 40.80 29.64
C ARG A 2 3.89 39.46 28.89
N SER A 3 4.44 39.54 27.68
CA SER A 3 5.13 38.45 26.98
C SER A 3 6.57 38.31 27.48
N GLN A 4 7.03 37.08 27.74
CA GLN A 4 8.46 36.78 27.89
C GLN A 4 8.97 36.13 26.59
N ARG A 5 9.90 36.82 25.91
CA ARG A 5 10.79 36.25 24.88
C ARG A 5 12.12 35.93 25.56
N LEU A 6 12.60 34.70 25.45
CA LEU A 6 13.95 34.30 25.83
C LEU A 6 14.77 34.09 24.55
N SER A 7 15.75 34.98 24.34
CA SER A 7 16.78 34.90 23.30
C SER A 7 17.93 33.99 23.76
N TRP A 8 18.47 33.16 22.87
CA TRP A 8 19.78 32.54 23.06
C TRP A 8 20.77 33.11 22.03
N LYS A 9 21.89 33.61 22.55
CA LYS A 9 22.97 34.32 21.84
C LYS A 9 23.97 33.33 21.23
N CYS A 10 24.31 33.53 19.96
CA CYS A 10 25.51 33.00 19.33
C CYS A 10 26.78 33.63 19.93
N LYS A 11 27.81 32.82 20.19
CA LYS A 11 29.18 33.28 20.42
C LYS A 11 30.04 32.86 19.22
N ALA A 12 30.40 33.85 18.41
CA ALA A 12 31.52 33.78 17.49
C ALA A 12 32.82 34.03 18.27
N ALA A 13 33.87 33.28 17.98
CA ALA A 13 35.23 33.56 18.45
C ALA A 13 36.15 33.65 17.21
N ALA A 14 36.68 34.85 16.98
CA ALA A 14 37.68 35.13 15.98
C ALA A 14 39.11 34.89 16.53
N SER A 15 40.01 34.60 15.59
CA SER A 15 41.46 34.35 15.66
C SER A 15 42.31 35.28 16.55
N PRO A 16 43.60 34.93 16.74
CA PRO A 16 44.60 35.77 16.09
C PRO A 16 45.74 35.00 15.39
N SER A 17 46.23 35.62 14.31
CA SER A 17 47.42 35.25 13.56
C SER A 17 48.72 35.64 14.28
N LYS A 18 49.79 34.87 14.07
CA LYS A 18 51.18 35.37 13.99
C LYS A 18 52.06 34.38 13.21
N ALA A 19 52.95 34.95 12.42
CA ALA A 19 53.73 34.36 11.34
C ALA A 19 55.02 33.65 11.77
N GLY A 20 55.54 32.78 10.89
CA GLY A 20 56.98 32.74 10.59
C GLY A 20 57.74 31.42 10.81
N GLN A 21 58.11 30.79 9.69
CA GLN A 21 59.33 30.01 9.42
C GLN A 21 59.61 28.67 10.16
N GLY A 22 60.00 27.65 9.36
CA GLY A 22 61.13 26.78 9.72
C GLY A 22 60.91 25.26 9.73
N ARG A 23 61.27 24.61 8.63
CA ARG A 23 61.89 23.27 8.47
C ARG A 23 61.77 22.23 9.61
N GLY A 24 61.18 21.08 9.27
CA GLY A 24 61.89 19.79 9.35
C GLY A 24 61.54 18.78 10.46
N ARG A 25 61.27 17.54 10.00
CA ARG A 25 61.43 16.21 10.64
C ARG A 25 60.33 15.69 11.60
N ALA A 26 59.71 14.59 11.16
CA ALA A 26 59.31 13.44 12.00
C ALA A 26 59.45 12.17 11.11
N ARG A 27 60.53 11.39 11.17
CA ARG A 27 60.82 10.22 12.03
C ARG A 27 59.66 9.23 12.23
N ARG A 28 59.84 8.04 11.61
CA ARG A 28 59.15 6.76 11.81
C ARG A 28 59.41 6.16 13.20
N PHE A 29 58.48 5.37 13.73
CA PHE A 29 58.60 4.02 14.38
C PHE A 29 57.19 3.59 14.88
N HIS A 30 56.50 2.54 14.39
CA HIS A 30 56.60 1.07 14.58
C HIS A 30 55.93 0.47 15.84
N CYS A 31 54.89 -0.37 15.64
CA CYS A 31 54.51 -1.63 16.36
C CYS A 31 53.01 -1.95 16.11
N ARG A 32 52.45 -3.18 16.14
CA ARG A 32 52.85 -4.59 15.94
C ARG A 32 51.57 -5.44 16.05
N ARG A 33 51.35 -6.34 15.07
CA ARG A 33 50.68 -7.68 15.07
C ARG A 33 49.93 -8.19 16.31
N ARG A 34 48.82 -8.93 16.05
CA ARG A 34 48.59 -10.34 16.49
C ARG A 34 47.63 -11.11 15.55
N LYS A 35 48.03 -12.34 15.16
CA LYS A 35 47.20 -13.46 14.65
C LYS A 35 46.94 -14.44 15.82
N PRO A 36 46.00 -15.42 15.68
CA PRO A 36 46.40 -16.82 15.38
C PRO A 36 45.44 -17.53 14.39
N VAL A 37 45.89 -18.27 13.35
CA VAL A 37 46.33 -19.69 13.22
C VAL A 37 45.19 -20.70 12.94
N MET A 38 45.34 -21.43 11.82
CA MET A 38 44.55 -22.57 11.34
C MET A 38 45.06 -23.92 11.87
N THR A 39 44.17 -24.91 11.90
CA THR A 39 44.39 -26.36 11.69
C THR A 39 43.03 -26.97 11.32
N ALA A 40 42.81 -28.06 10.58
CA ALA A 40 43.52 -28.90 9.62
C ALA A 40 42.43 -29.84 9.02
N ALA A 41 42.63 -30.34 7.80
CA ALA A 41 41.67 -31.13 7.03
C ALA A 41 41.41 -32.56 7.56
N LYS A 42 40.25 -33.13 7.22
CA LYS A 42 40.08 -34.58 6.95
C LYS A 42 38.86 -34.86 6.05
N THR A 43 39.17 -35.45 4.90
CA THR A 43 38.31 -36.10 3.92
C THR A 43 37.73 -37.40 4.49
N THR A 44 36.45 -37.70 4.25
CA THR A 44 36.00 -39.10 4.02
C THR A 44 34.67 -39.18 3.27
N THR A 45 34.76 -39.88 2.15
CA THR A 45 33.71 -40.38 1.26
C THR A 45 32.84 -41.44 1.96
N ARG A 46 31.50 -41.40 1.82
CA ARG A 46 30.71 -42.65 1.74
C ARG A 46 29.29 -42.48 1.18
N ARG A 47 29.07 -43.24 0.10
CA ARG A 47 27.82 -43.70 -0.52
C ARG A 47 26.64 -43.85 0.46
N ARG A 48 25.44 -43.44 0.04
CA ARG A 48 24.18 -44.05 0.49
C ARG A 48 23.39 -44.62 -0.69
N ARG A 49 23.27 -45.95 -0.65
CA ARG A 49 22.34 -46.77 -1.42
C ARG A 49 20.90 -46.45 -1.02
N THR A 50 20.05 -46.53 -2.02
CA THR A 50 18.61 -46.79 -1.98
C THR A 50 18.20 -47.85 -0.96
N LYS A 51 17.10 -47.59 -0.22
CA LYS A 51 16.14 -48.63 0.20
C LYS A 51 14.79 -47.99 0.54
N THR A 52 13.79 -48.41 -0.22
CA THR A 52 12.36 -48.40 0.06
C THR A 52 12.03 -49.12 1.36
N ALA A 53 11.16 -48.55 2.20
CA ALA A 53 10.29 -49.30 3.12
C ALA A 53 9.10 -48.44 3.57
N SER A 54 7.92 -48.91 3.20
CA SER A 54 6.62 -48.58 3.81
C SER A 54 6.63 -48.93 5.31
N ARG A 55 6.03 -48.08 6.15
CA ARG A 55 5.13 -48.51 7.24
C ARG A 55 4.41 -47.35 7.90
N ASN A 56 3.12 -47.56 8.09
CA ASN A 56 2.17 -46.79 8.89
C ASN A 56 2.73 -46.42 10.27
N GLY A 57 2.56 -45.15 10.63
CA GLY A 57 2.76 -44.63 11.98
C GLY A 57 1.76 -43.51 12.22
N THR A 58 0.74 -43.81 13.02
CA THR A 58 -0.23 -42.90 13.62
C THR A 58 0.44 -41.63 14.15
N MET A 59 0.17 -40.48 13.52
CA MET A 59 0.57 -39.17 14.05
C MET A 59 -0.34 -38.79 15.21
N THR A 60 0.24 -38.75 16.40
CA THR A 60 -0.25 -38.01 17.56
C THR A 60 -0.47 -36.53 17.20
N PRO A 61 -1.62 -35.92 17.55
CA PRO A 61 -1.83 -34.50 17.28
C PRO A 61 -0.89 -33.67 18.17
N HIS A 62 -0.06 -32.86 17.53
CA HIS A 62 0.69 -31.79 18.18
C HIS A 62 -0.31 -30.87 18.88
N LYS A 63 -0.22 -30.80 20.22
CA LYS A 63 -0.97 -29.85 21.05
C LYS A 63 -0.63 -28.42 20.61
N SER A 64 -1.48 -27.84 19.78
CA SER A 64 -1.53 -26.39 19.60
C SER A 64 -2.01 -25.79 20.92
N SER A 65 -1.20 -24.91 21.51
CA SER A 65 -1.61 -24.15 22.69
C SER A 65 -2.67 -23.14 22.27
N HIS A 66 -3.93 -23.53 22.29
CA HIS A 66 -5.05 -22.59 22.29
C HIS A 66 -4.90 -21.68 23.50
N LYS A 67 -4.51 -20.42 23.27
CA LYS A 67 -4.71 -19.38 24.28
C LYS A 67 -6.22 -19.20 24.44
N LYS A 68 -6.70 -19.48 25.65
CA LYS A 68 -8.12 -19.43 26.04
C LYS A 68 -8.68 -18.02 25.88
N SER A 69 -9.99 -17.95 25.65
CA SER A 69 -10.81 -16.73 25.73
C SER A 69 -10.47 -15.91 26.98
N PRO A 70 -10.42 -14.56 26.91
CA PRO A 70 -10.12 -13.69 28.06
C PRO A 70 -11.14 -13.83 29.20
N PHE A 71 -12.32 -14.39 28.91
CA PHE A 71 -13.34 -14.70 29.92
C PHE A 71 -13.03 -15.98 30.73
N ALA A 72 -12.07 -16.80 30.32
CA ALA A 72 -11.64 -17.96 31.11
C ALA A 72 -10.53 -17.56 32.10
N ARG A 73 -10.88 -17.37 33.38
CA ARG A 73 -9.89 -17.26 34.47
C ARG A 73 -8.94 -18.46 34.43
N LYS A 74 -7.67 -18.26 34.82
CA LYS A 74 -6.67 -19.32 35.01
C LYS A 74 -7.27 -20.48 35.82
N GLY A 75 -7.67 -21.55 35.13
CA GLY A 75 -8.16 -22.80 35.74
C GLY A 75 -9.68 -22.94 35.94
N GLY A 76 -10.52 -21.98 35.52
CA GLY A 76 -11.98 -22.06 35.71
C GLY A 76 -12.76 -22.33 34.42
N ALA A 77 -13.95 -22.92 34.56
CA ALA A 77 -14.97 -23.02 33.50
C ALA A 77 -15.29 -21.63 32.89
N SER A 78 -15.82 -21.62 31.66
CA SER A 78 -16.38 -20.39 31.06
C SER A 78 -17.36 -19.74 32.05
N PRO A 79 -17.32 -18.40 32.23
CA PRO A 79 -18.18 -17.73 33.20
C PRO A 79 -19.65 -17.99 32.85
N THR A 80 -20.46 -18.23 33.88
CA THR A 80 -21.91 -18.33 33.75
C THR A 80 -22.49 -16.99 33.29
N ALA A 81 -23.64 -17.00 32.62
CA ALA A 81 -24.31 -15.77 32.18
C ALA A 81 -24.52 -14.79 33.36
N GLU A 82 -24.86 -15.31 34.55
CA GLU A 82 -25.04 -14.52 35.78
C GLU A 82 -23.75 -13.81 36.24
N ALA A 83 -22.59 -14.49 36.19
CA ALA A 83 -21.31 -13.88 36.56
C ALA A 83 -20.84 -12.84 35.52
N PHE A 84 -21.26 -13.01 34.26
CA PHE A 84 -21.00 -12.06 33.18
C PHE A 84 -21.85 -10.79 33.34
N ASP A 85 -23.14 -10.94 33.67
CA ASP A 85 -24.05 -9.83 33.94
C ASP A 85 -23.63 -9.03 35.17
N GLN A 86 -23.21 -9.70 36.25
CA GLN A 86 -22.74 -9.03 37.46
C GLN A 86 -21.46 -8.22 37.21
N ALA A 87 -20.49 -8.76 36.46
CA ALA A 87 -19.29 -8.03 36.07
C ALA A 87 -19.58 -6.83 35.14
N PHE A 88 -20.69 -6.86 34.39
CA PHE A 88 -21.13 -5.74 33.58
C PHE A 88 -21.76 -4.62 34.41
N GLN A 89 -22.60 -4.98 35.39
CA GLN A 89 -23.26 -4.02 36.28
C GLN A 89 -22.28 -3.33 37.25
N ASP A 90 -21.14 -3.95 37.56
CA ASP A 90 -20.09 -3.35 38.39
C ASP A 90 -19.27 -2.26 37.66
N LYS A 91 -19.53 -2.01 36.38
CA LYS A 91 -18.84 -0.97 35.61
C LYS A 91 -19.28 0.44 36.04
N PRO A 92 -18.39 1.44 35.95
CA PRO A 92 -18.80 2.83 36.15
C PRO A 92 -19.84 3.21 35.10
N ARG A 93 -21.06 3.49 35.57
CA ARG A 93 -22.15 3.99 34.74
C ARG A 93 -21.82 5.40 34.28
N VAL A 94 -22.10 5.67 33.02
CA VAL A 94 -21.84 6.95 32.34
C VAL A 94 -23.12 7.75 32.18
N GLY A 95 -24.24 7.05 31.92
CA GLY A 95 -25.52 7.66 31.63
C GLY A 95 -26.60 6.63 31.26
N THR A 96 -27.73 7.12 30.74
CA THR A 96 -28.87 6.30 30.31
C THR A 96 -29.31 6.61 28.90
N VAL A 97 -29.80 5.59 28.20
CA VAL A 97 -30.38 5.74 26.86
C VAL A 97 -31.71 6.50 26.96
N VAL A 98 -31.81 7.63 26.25
CA VAL A 98 -33.01 8.48 26.21
C VAL A 98 -33.70 8.51 24.84
N SER A 99 -33.02 8.04 23.79
CA SER A 99 -33.60 7.88 22.46
C SER A 99 -32.84 6.82 21.67
N VAL A 100 -33.52 6.12 20.77
CA VAL A 100 -32.92 5.16 19.83
C VAL A 100 -33.55 5.36 18.45
N THR A 101 -32.71 5.64 17.46
CA THR A 101 -33.12 5.93 16.08
C THR A 101 -32.22 5.17 15.11
N GLY A 102 -32.71 4.06 14.54
CA GLY A 102 -31.93 3.27 13.59
C GLY A 102 -30.61 2.81 14.21
N SER A 103 -29.48 3.17 13.60
CA SER A 103 -28.12 2.88 14.07
C SER A 103 -27.61 3.80 15.19
N HIS A 104 -28.43 4.73 15.70
CA HIS A 104 -28.01 5.73 16.68
C HIS A 104 -28.81 5.62 17.98
N ALA A 105 -28.17 5.93 19.09
CA ALA A 105 -28.83 6.13 20.37
C ALA A 105 -28.33 7.43 21.04
N LEU A 106 -29.24 8.16 21.67
CA LEU A 106 -28.89 9.31 22.51
C LEU A 106 -28.78 8.85 23.95
N VAL A 107 -27.70 9.26 24.59
CA VAL A 107 -27.40 8.94 25.99
C VAL A 107 -27.31 10.24 26.76
N MET A 108 -28.10 10.35 27.82
CA MET A 108 -28.00 11.44 28.78
C MET A 108 -26.94 11.09 29.82
N LEU A 109 -25.92 11.93 29.98
CA LEU A 109 -24.83 11.70 30.92
C LEU A 109 -25.28 11.96 32.37
N ASP A 110 -24.80 11.14 33.30
CA ASP A 110 -25.02 11.34 34.73
C ASP A 110 -24.18 12.54 35.25
N GLU A 111 -24.67 13.23 36.29
CA GLU A 111 -24.04 14.44 36.87
C GLU A 111 -22.63 14.20 37.44
N GLU A 112 -22.39 13.04 38.08
CA GLU A 112 -21.09 12.71 38.66
C GLU A 112 -20.01 12.47 37.59
N THR A 113 -20.38 11.86 36.46
CA THR A 113 -19.49 11.68 35.30
C THR A 113 -19.15 13.04 34.67
N ALA A 114 -20.08 13.97 34.76
CA ALA A 114 -19.95 15.35 34.31
C ALA A 114 -18.93 16.17 35.14
N ASP A 115 -18.68 15.81 36.40
CA ASP A 115 -17.72 16.45 37.30
C ASP A 115 -16.44 15.65 37.53
N SER A 116 -16.37 14.43 37.02
CA SER A 116 -15.17 13.58 37.04
C SER A 116 -13.95 14.24 36.33
N GLU A 117 -12.74 13.80 36.69
CA GLU A 117 -11.49 14.24 36.06
C GLU A 117 -11.58 14.14 34.53
N ARG A 118 -10.89 15.05 33.81
CA ARG A 118 -10.97 15.15 32.34
C ARG A 118 -10.66 13.84 31.60
N ALA A 119 -9.96 12.92 32.26
CA ALA A 119 -9.58 11.60 31.74
C ALA A 119 -10.70 10.56 31.75
N SER A 120 -11.72 10.67 32.61
CA SER A 120 -12.83 9.71 32.74
C SER A 120 -14.08 10.11 31.95
N ARG A 121 -14.09 11.30 31.33
CA ARG A 121 -15.22 11.77 30.52
C ARG A 121 -15.22 11.08 29.15
N PRO A 122 -16.40 10.66 28.64
CA PRO A 122 -16.53 10.18 27.27
C PRO A 122 -15.99 11.21 26.28
N GLN A 123 -15.20 10.76 25.31
CA GLN A 123 -14.69 11.58 24.22
C GLN A 123 -15.27 11.10 22.90
N LEU A 124 -15.24 11.95 21.88
CA LEU A 124 -15.59 11.56 20.52
C LEU A 124 -14.74 10.34 20.07
N GLY A 125 -15.42 9.30 19.58
CA GLY A 125 -14.81 8.03 19.22
C GLY A 125 -14.49 7.09 20.40
N ALA A 126 -14.89 7.43 21.63
CA ALA A 126 -14.87 6.48 22.74
C ALA A 126 -15.92 5.37 22.52
N ILE A 127 -15.66 4.19 23.06
CA ILE A 127 -16.51 3.02 22.88
C ILE A 127 -17.31 2.83 24.16
N MET A 128 -18.63 2.83 24.01
CA MET A 128 -19.61 2.62 25.06
C MET A 128 -20.19 1.21 24.92
N SER A 129 -20.59 0.63 26.05
CA SER A 129 -21.25 -0.66 26.13
C SER A 129 -22.61 -0.52 26.79
N VAL A 130 -23.64 -1.12 26.19
CA VAL A 130 -25.03 -1.14 26.68
C VAL A 130 -25.49 -2.59 26.78
N ASP A 131 -26.06 -2.98 27.91
CA ASP A 131 -26.65 -4.32 28.06
C ASP A 131 -28.06 -4.30 27.46
N ALA A 132 -28.26 -4.96 26.32
CA ALA A 132 -29.55 -5.11 25.66
C ALA A 132 -30.26 -6.42 26.09
N GLY A 133 -29.95 -6.90 27.29
CA GLY A 133 -30.51 -8.11 27.90
C GLY A 133 -29.84 -9.39 27.40
N SER A 134 -29.97 -9.72 26.10
CA SER A 134 -29.41 -10.96 25.54
C SER A 134 -28.01 -10.80 24.94
N SER A 135 -27.57 -9.56 24.72
CA SER A 135 -26.27 -9.19 24.19
C SER A 135 -25.77 -7.89 24.82
N ILE A 136 -24.46 -7.67 24.77
CA ILE A 136 -23.87 -6.37 25.06
C ILE A 136 -23.65 -5.66 23.74
N VAL A 137 -24.35 -4.55 23.53
CA VAL A 137 -24.21 -3.70 22.36
C VAL A 137 -23.06 -2.73 22.58
N LEU A 138 -22.19 -2.59 21.59
CA LEU A 138 -21.12 -1.61 21.57
C LEU A 138 -21.50 -0.46 20.64
N GLY A 139 -21.36 0.76 21.15
CA GLY A 139 -21.57 1.99 20.41
C GLY A 139 -20.36 2.90 20.44
N LEU A 140 -20.15 3.65 19.37
CA LEU A 140 -19.11 4.66 19.27
C LEU A 140 -19.69 6.04 19.53
N VAL A 141 -19.06 6.84 20.38
CA VAL A 141 -19.49 8.24 20.55
C VAL A 141 -19.27 9.01 19.26
N SER A 142 -20.36 9.43 18.60
CA SER A 142 -20.39 10.10 17.30
C SER A 142 -20.60 11.62 17.42
N ALA A 143 -21.24 12.08 18.49
CA ALA A 143 -21.45 13.50 18.78
C ALA A 143 -21.61 13.75 20.28
N MET A 144 -21.40 15.00 20.70
CA MET A 144 -21.61 15.46 22.07
C MET A 144 -22.25 16.85 22.03
N SER A 145 -23.28 17.09 22.83
CA SER A 145 -24.01 18.36 22.82
C SER A 145 -24.58 18.73 24.19
N MET A 146 -24.86 20.03 24.36
CA MET A 146 -25.58 20.60 25.50
C MET A 146 -26.68 21.50 24.91
N PRO A 147 -27.91 20.98 24.69
CA PRO A 147 -28.93 21.65 23.89
C PRO A 147 -29.44 22.97 24.48
N ALA A 148 -29.30 23.17 25.79
CA ALA A 148 -29.69 24.39 26.49
C ALA A 148 -28.77 24.58 27.72
N PRO A 149 -27.62 25.25 27.57
CA PRO A 149 -26.78 25.58 28.72
C PRO A 149 -27.58 26.53 29.64
N SER A 150 -27.71 26.16 30.91
CA SER A 150 -28.35 27.01 31.89
C SER A 150 -27.50 28.26 32.13
N LEU A 151 -28.14 29.43 32.14
CA LEU A 151 -27.47 30.71 32.45
C LEU A 151 -27.37 30.96 33.97
N ASP A 152 -28.04 30.13 34.75
CA ASP A 152 -28.16 30.24 36.20
C ASP A 152 -27.21 29.23 36.86
N ALA A 153 -26.48 29.64 37.91
CA ALA A 153 -25.48 28.82 38.61
C ALA A 153 -26.03 27.54 39.30
N GLY A 154 -27.34 27.26 39.17
CA GLY A 154 -28.02 26.08 39.73
C GLY A 154 -28.90 25.33 38.73
N GLY A 155 -28.79 25.60 37.43
CA GLY A 155 -29.50 24.83 36.42
C GLY A 155 -28.79 23.50 36.12
N LEU A 156 -29.57 22.44 35.90
CA LEU A 156 -29.04 21.15 35.47
C LEU A 156 -28.73 21.21 33.98
N ASP A 157 -27.45 21.37 33.64
CA ASP A 157 -26.99 21.34 32.26
C ASP A 157 -27.16 19.92 31.69
N MET A 158 -28.17 19.72 30.84
CA MET A 158 -28.39 18.45 30.18
C MET A 158 -27.27 18.19 29.15
N ARG A 159 -26.43 17.18 29.44
CA ARG A 159 -25.35 16.75 28.57
C ARG A 159 -25.76 15.48 27.85
N ILE A 160 -25.77 15.52 26.53
CA ILE A 160 -26.16 14.40 25.68
C ILE A 160 -24.95 13.97 24.85
N ILE A 161 -24.74 12.67 24.76
CA ILE A 161 -23.86 12.07 23.76
C ILE A 161 -24.70 11.25 22.79
N GLU A 162 -24.30 11.27 21.53
CA GLU A 162 -24.84 10.36 20.52
C GLU A 162 -23.87 9.20 20.39
N ILE A 163 -24.40 7.97 20.45
CA ILE A 163 -23.65 6.75 20.19
C ILE A 163 -24.17 6.08 18.92
N GLU A 164 -23.24 5.71 18.06
CA GLU A 164 -23.49 4.97 16.83
C GLU A 164 -23.22 3.49 17.08
N LEU A 165 -24.24 2.65 16.90
CA LEU A 165 -24.21 1.23 17.23
C LEU A 165 -23.35 0.47 16.20
N ILE A 166 -22.26 -0.16 16.66
CA ILE A 166 -21.29 -0.83 15.79
C ILE A 166 -21.54 -2.33 15.71
N GLY A 167 -21.81 -2.94 16.85
CA GLY A 167 -21.84 -4.40 16.97
C GLY A 167 -22.21 -4.86 18.36
N GLU A 168 -22.18 -6.16 18.57
CA GLU A 168 -22.55 -6.76 19.86
C GLU A 168 -21.64 -7.92 20.26
N PHE A 169 -21.50 -8.11 21.57
CA PHE A 169 -21.05 -9.36 22.15
C PHE A 169 -22.25 -10.22 22.53
N THR A 170 -22.30 -11.42 21.97
CA THR A 170 -23.23 -12.45 22.46
C THR A 170 -22.84 -12.85 23.89
N LYS A 171 -23.81 -12.89 24.81
CA LYS A 171 -23.56 -13.38 26.18
C LYS A 171 -23.12 -14.86 26.12
N PRO A 172 -22.14 -15.27 26.94
CA PRO A 172 -21.67 -16.65 26.93
C PRO A 172 -22.77 -17.60 27.36
N THR A 173 -22.91 -18.73 26.65
CA THR A 173 -23.79 -19.84 27.03
C THR A 173 -22.96 -21.06 27.42
N ILE A 174 -23.59 -22.08 28.01
CA ILE A 174 -22.94 -23.35 28.38
C ILE A 174 -22.17 -23.96 27.20
N ASN A 175 -22.68 -23.77 25.97
CA ASN A 175 -22.13 -24.39 24.76
C ASN A 175 -21.32 -23.44 23.86
N ALA A 176 -21.31 -22.14 24.12
CA ALA A 176 -20.62 -21.17 23.27
C ALA A 176 -20.04 -19.99 24.06
N PRO A 177 -18.74 -19.65 23.88
CA PRO A 177 -18.15 -18.47 24.49
C PRO A 177 -18.69 -17.19 23.84
N ALA A 178 -18.55 -16.07 24.56
CA ALA A 178 -18.87 -14.75 24.03
C ALA A 178 -18.08 -14.45 22.75
N ARG A 179 -18.79 -14.02 21.70
CA ARG A 179 -18.21 -13.67 20.41
C ARG A 179 -18.75 -12.33 19.95
N PHE A 180 -17.84 -11.47 19.49
CA PHE A 180 -18.20 -10.22 18.83
C PHE A 180 -18.80 -10.50 17.45
N ARG A 181 -19.86 -9.78 17.11
CA ARG A 181 -20.45 -9.72 15.78
C ARG A 181 -20.65 -8.27 15.41
N ARG A 182 -20.45 -7.96 14.13
CA ARG A 182 -20.82 -6.66 13.56
C ARG A 182 -22.32 -6.58 13.37
N GLY A 183 -22.86 -5.38 13.54
CA GLY A 183 -24.30 -5.18 13.59
C GLY A 183 -24.89 -5.63 14.92
N VAL A 184 -26.12 -5.18 15.16
CA VAL A 184 -26.82 -5.37 16.42
C VAL A 184 -28.07 -6.21 16.16
N SER A 185 -28.27 -7.27 16.95
CA SER A 185 -29.47 -8.11 16.85
C SER A 185 -30.57 -7.66 17.80
N ALA A 186 -30.20 -7.06 18.93
CA ALA A 186 -31.10 -6.46 19.91
C ALA A 186 -30.73 -5.00 20.15
N TYR A 187 -31.62 -4.08 19.79
CA TYR A 187 -31.39 -2.66 20.01
C TYR A 187 -31.51 -2.31 21.50
N PRO A 188 -30.70 -1.36 22.00
CA PRO A 188 -30.93 -0.75 23.30
C PRO A 188 -32.35 -0.20 23.42
N THR A 189 -32.85 -0.15 24.66
CA THR A 189 -34.16 0.39 25.02
C THR A 189 -34.03 1.62 25.90
N LEU A 190 -35.11 2.39 26.00
CA LEU A 190 -35.13 3.61 26.82
C LEU A 190 -34.91 3.26 28.29
N GLY A 191 -33.97 3.95 28.93
CA GLY A 191 -33.58 3.73 30.31
C GLY A 191 -32.40 2.76 30.50
N ASP A 192 -31.93 2.08 29.45
CA ASP A 192 -30.79 1.18 29.57
C ASP A 192 -29.52 1.93 30.02
N ASN A 193 -28.78 1.32 30.94
CA ASN A 193 -27.55 1.89 31.48
C ASN A 193 -26.41 1.78 30.47
N VAL A 194 -25.69 2.89 30.28
CA VAL A 194 -24.54 2.98 29.39
C VAL A 194 -23.26 3.06 30.20
N HIS A 195 -22.27 2.26 29.82
CA HIS A 195 -20.98 2.17 30.50
C HIS A 195 -19.82 2.38 29.52
N VAL A 196 -18.65 2.77 30.01
CA VAL A 196 -17.42 2.74 29.19
C VAL A 196 -17.03 1.29 28.91
N ALA A 197 -16.65 1.00 27.66
CA ALA A 197 -16.15 -0.33 27.31
C ALA A 197 -14.86 -0.63 28.07
N THR A 198 -14.79 -1.83 28.65
CA THR A 198 -13.66 -2.27 29.45
C THR A 198 -12.49 -2.70 28.57
N ARG A 199 -11.27 -2.69 29.13
CA ARG A 199 -10.07 -3.18 28.43
C ARG A 199 -10.23 -4.61 27.92
N ASP A 200 -10.93 -5.47 28.64
CA ASP A 200 -11.15 -6.87 28.26
C ASP A 200 -12.11 -7.00 27.07
N GLU A 201 -13.19 -6.20 27.03
CA GLU A 201 -14.11 -6.13 25.88
C GLU A 201 -13.41 -5.59 24.64
N LEU A 202 -12.61 -4.53 24.81
CA LEU A 202 -11.83 -3.95 23.74
C LEU A 202 -10.78 -4.95 23.24
N THR A 203 -10.05 -5.59 24.14
CA THR A 203 -9.09 -6.63 23.78
C THR A 203 -9.79 -7.80 23.06
N ALA A 204 -10.96 -8.24 23.52
CA ALA A 204 -11.74 -9.27 22.87
C ALA A 204 -12.18 -8.85 21.46
N LEU A 205 -12.58 -7.59 21.27
CA LEU A 205 -12.95 -7.02 19.97
C LEU A 205 -11.77 -7.05 18.99
N PHE A 206 -10.57 -6.67 19.44
CA PHE A 206 -9.35 -6.69 18.61
C PHE A 206 -8.71 -8.09 18.49
N ALA A 207 -9.10 -9.05 19.34
CA ALA A 207 -8.62 -10.45 19.31
C ALA A 207 -9.44 -11.36 18.38
N VAL A 208 -10.63 -10.94 17.94
CA VAL A 208 -11.56 -11.75 17.11
C VAL A 208 -10.97 -12.20 15.77
N ASN A 209 -9.93 -11.51 15.26
CA ASN A 209 -9.34 -11.81 13.95
C ASN A 209 -8.27 -12.93 13.94
N GLY A 210 -8.11 -13.66 15.04
CA GLY A 210 -7.38 -14.93 15.05
C GLY A 210 -5.91 -14.85 14.60
N ALA A 211 -5.42 -15.92 13.98
CA ALA A 211 -4.01 -16.06 13.58
C ALA A 211 -3.62 -15.25 12.33
N ALA A 212 -4.55 -14.59 11.66
CA ALA A 212 -4.32 -13.83 10.43
C ALA A 212 -4.23 -12.31 10.68
N SER A 213 -4.22 -11.86 11.94
CA SER A 213 -4.08 -10.44 12.25
C SER A 213 -2.66 -9.99 12.54
N VAL A 214 -2.36 -8.76 12.14
CA VAL A 214 -1.11 -8.06 12.41
C VAL A 214 -1.37 -6.76 13.16
N ARG A 215 -0.48 -6.41 14.09
CA ARG A 215 -0.53 -5.13 14.79
C ARG A 215 0.11 -4.06 13.90
N VAL A 216 -0.53 -2.90 13.83
CA VAL A 216 -0.09 -1.77 13.00
C VAL A 216 0.08 -0.47 13.78
N GLY A 217 -0.36 -0.45 15.04
CA GLY A 217 -0.35 0.76 15.85
C GLY A 217 -1.13 0.59 17.15
N VAL A 218 -1.69 1.71 17.61
CA VAL A 218 -2.55 1.78 18.80
C VAL A 218 -3.81 2.60 18.51
N VAL A 219 -4.88 2.32 19.25
CA VAL A 219 -6.09 3.17 19.24
C VAL A 219 -5.73 4.52 19.86
N LYS A 220 -6.20 5.63 19.26
CA LYS A 220 -5.77 6.97 19.68
C LYS A 220 -6.36 7.37 21.03
N GLN A 221 -7.60 6.98 21.30
CA GLN A 221 -8.31 7.26 22.55
C GLN A 221 -7.71 6.51 23.73
N ASP A 222 -7.21 5.28 23.51
CA ASP A 222 -6.53 4.47 24.52
C ASP A 222 -5.34 3.73 23.90
N SER A 223 -4.14 4.26 24.18
CA SER A 223 -2.88 3.72 23.68
C SER A 223 -2.51 2.32 24.21
N SER A 224 -3.24 1.82 25.22
CA SER A 224 -3.06 0.46 25.75
C SER A 224 -3.67 -0.62 24.84
N ILE A 225 -4.51 -0.20 23.88
CA ILE A 225 -5.22 -1.07 22.95
C ILE A 225 -4.45 -1.13 21.63
N PRO A 226 -4.00 -2.33 21.20
CA PRO A 226 -3.32 -2.47 19.92
C PRO A 226 -4.32 -2.30 18.76
N ALA A 227 -3.97 -1.47 17.78
CA ALA A 227 -4.66 -1.44 16.51
C ALA A 227 -4.19 -2.64 15.67
N THR A 228 -5.13 -3.52 15.31
CA THR A 228 -4.87 -4.72 14.51
C THR A 228 -5.64 -4.70 13.20
N VAL A 229 -5.04 -5.28 12.17
CA VAL A 229 -5.61 -5.43 10.84
C VAL A 229 -5.69 -6.91 10.51
N ASN A 230 -6.77 -7.35 9.87
CA ASN A 230 -6.91 -8.70 9.33
C ASN A 230 -6.27 -8.75 7.94
N VAL A 231 -5.26 -9.61 7.78
CA VAL A 231 -4.50 -9.74 6.51
C VAL A 231 -5.38 -10.30 5.40
N ASP A 232 -6.20 -11.31 5.66
CA ASP A 232 -7.05 -11.88 4.60
C ASP A 232 -8.08 -10.86 4.11
N GLU A 233 -8.69 -10.09 5.00
CA GLU A 233 -9.70 -9.09 4.62
C GLU A 233 -9.10 -7.88 3.88
N ILE A 234 -7.95 -7.35 4.34
CA ILE A 234 -7.31 -6.20 3.67
C ILE A 234 -6.74 -6.56 2.29
N PHE A 235 -6.25 -7.79 2.10
CA PHE A 235 -5.74 -8.21 0.79
C PHE A 235 -6.84 -8.75 -0.13
N SER A 236 -7.82 -9.51 0.38
CA SER A 236 -8.86 -10.09 -0.49
C SER A 236 -9.89 -9.08 -0.99
N ARG A 237 -10.04 -7.92 -0.33
CA ARG A 237 -11.06 -6.90 -0.67
C ARG A 237 -10.50 -5.50 -0.90
N HIS A 238 -9.22 -5.43 -1.30
CA HIS A 238 -8.53 -4.20 -1.66
C HIS A 238 -8.40 -3.21 -0.50
N CYS A 239 -7.45 -2.28 -0.63
CA CYS A 239 -7.14 -1.32 0.41
C CYS A 239 -6.88 0.07 -0.18
N ALA A 240 -7.36 1.11 0.49
CA ALA A 240 -7.02 2.49 0.16
C ALA A 240 -6.36 3.21 1.32
N VAL A 241 -5.30 3.98 1.04
CA VAL A 241 -4.65 4.89 1.98
C VAL A 241 -4.79 6.31 1.43
N LEU A 242 -5.60 7.14 2.09
CA LEU A 242 -6.02 8.43 1.57
C LEU A 242 -5.57 9.55 2.50
N GLY A 243 -5.00 10.63 1.96
CA GLY A 243 -4.54 11.74 2.78
C GLY A 243 -3.70 12.76 2.04
N THR A 244 -3.64 13.99 2.56
CA THR A 244 -2.84 15.06 1.96
C THR A 244 -1.35 14.74 1.91
N THR A 245 -0.60 15.50 1.10
CA THR A 245 0.87 15.42 1.09
C THR A 245 1.42 15.67 2.49
N GLY A 246 2.37 14.82 2.92
CA GLY A 246 2.95 14.90 4.27
C GLY A 246 2.06 14.36 5.40
N ALA A 247 0.89 13.76 5.12
CA ALA A 247 0.09 13.09 6.16
C ALA A 247 0.73 11.76 6.65
N GLY A 248 1.63 11.18 5.85
CA GLY A 248 2.33 9.92 6.14
C GLY A 248 1.81 8.70 5.38
N LYS A 249 1.21 8.87 4.18
CA LYS A 249 0.68 7.77 3.35
C LYS A 249 1.73 6.71 3.06
N SER A 250 2.88 7.10 2.52
CA SER A 250 3.95 6.17 2.16
C SER A 250 4.48 5.42 3.39
N CYS A 251 4.61 6.12 4.52
CA CYS A 251 4.98 5.52 5.80
C CYS A 251 3.93 4.51 6.28
N ALA A 252 2.63 4.82 6.15
CA ALA A 252 1.56 3.93 6.53
C ALA A 252 1.57 2.66 5.68
N ILE A 253 1.74 2.77 4.36
CA ILE A 253 1.85 1.64 3.43
C ILE A 253 3.09 0.79 3.78
N ALA A 254 4.27 1.40 3.89
CA ALA A 254 5.49 0.68 4.25
C ALA A 254 5.35 -0.06 5.59
N LEU A 255 4.73 0.57 6.61
CA LEU A 255 4.46 -0.07 7.88
C LEU A 255 3.49 -1.24 7.76
N LEU A 256 2.36 -1.06 7.07
CA LEU A 256 1.35 -2.09 6.89
C LEU A 256 1.96 -3.32 6.21
N LEU A 257 2.68 -3.12 5.10
CA LEU A 257 3.32 -4.20 4.36
C LEU A 257 4.42 -4.88 5.18
N ARG A 258 5.26 -4.12 5.91
CA ARG A 258 6.28 -4.71 6.80
C ARG A 258 5.66 -5.53 7.93
N ALA A 259 4.59 -5.05 8.56
CA ALA A 259 3.88 -5.78 9.61
C ALA A 259 3.34 -7.13 9.08
N VAL A 260 2.87 -7.16 7.84
CA VAL A 260 2.45 -8.38 7.14
C VAL A 260 3.66 -9.29 6.88
N LEU A 261 4.74 -8.78 6.31
CA LEU A 261 5.93 -9.55 5.96
C LEU A 261 6.64 -10.18 7.16
N GLN A 262 6.59 -9.53 8.32
CA GLN A 262 7.11 -10.11 9.58
C GLN A 262 6.42 -11.42 9.96
N ARG A 263 5.14 -11.58 9.57
CA ARG A 263 4.33 -12.78 9.87
C ARG A 263 4.19 -13.71 8.66
N PHE A 264 4.24 -13.16 7.45
CA PHE A 264 4.03 -13.83 6.18
C PHE A 264 5.18 -13.50 5.22
N PRO A 265 6.39 -14.06 5.44
CA PRO A 265 7.60 -13.72 4.69
C PRO A 265 7.59 -14.20 3.23
N HIS A 266 6.59 -14.99 2.84
CA HIS A 266 6.41 -15.52 1.48
C HIS A 266 5.30 -14.80 0.69
N ALA A 267 4.89 -13.60 1.12
CA ALA A 267 3.97 -12.79 0.34
C ALA A 267 4.62 -12.31 -0.97
N HIS A 268 3.80 -12.00 -1.97
CA HIS A 268 4.24 -11.44 -3.24
C HIS A 268 3.69 -10.02 -3.37
N MET A 269 4.57 -9.02 -3.29
CA MET A 269 4.17 -7.61 -3.26
C MET A 269 4.88 -6.84 -4.38
N VAL A 270 4.13 -6.02 -5.11
CA VAL A 270 4.65 -5.13 -6.14
C VAL A 270 4.23 -3.70 -5.80
N ILE A 271 5.19 -2.77 -5.76
CA ILE A 271 4.98 -1.36 -5.48
C ILE A 271 5.35 -0.56 -6.71
N LEU A 272 4.39 0.20 -7.23
CA LEU A 272 4.59 1.17 -8.29
C LEU A 272 4.89 2.52 -7.63
N ASP A 273 6.14 2.97 -7.72
CA ASP A 273 6.68 4.09 -6.94
C ASP A 273 7.01 5.30 -7.84
N PRO A 274 6.06 6.23 -8.07
CA PRO A 274 6.27 7.42 -8.89
C PRO A 274 7.26 8.43 -8.30
N HIS A 275 7.60 8.31 -7.02
CA HIS A 275 8.44 9.25 -6.30
C HIS A 275 9.74 8.62 -5.78
N ASN A 276 10.03 7.36 -6.11
CA ASN A 276 11.24 6.64 -5.68
C ASN A 276 11.49 6.72 -4.16
N GLU A 277 10.43 6.65 -3.35
CA GLU A 277 10.49 6.75 -1.89
C GLU A 277 10.81 5.41 -1.21
N TYR A 278 10.50 4.27 -1.84
CA TYR A 278 10.44 2.95 -1.18
C TYR A 278 11.72 2.12 -1.24
N ALA A 279 12.75 2.55 -1.97
CA ALA A 279 13.97 1.76 -2.23
C ALA A 279 14.61 1.15 -0.98
N ASN A 280 14.65 1.91 0.13
CA ASN A 280 15.24 1.46 1.39
C ASN A 280 14.23 0.86 2.38
N SER A 281 12.92 1.01 2.11
CA SER A 281 11.85 0.72 3.09
C SER A 281 11.78 -0.75 3.48
N PHE A 282 12.38 -1.67 2.72
CA PHE A 282 12.31 -3.12 2.94
C PHE A 282 13.67 -3.81 3.09
N GLY A 283 14.78 -3.06 3.07
CA GLY A 283 16.14 -3.60 3.15
C GLY A 283 16.39 -4.73 2.13
N ASP A 284 17.05 -5.81 2.57
CA ASP A 284 17.34 -6.98 1.73
C ASP A 284 16.08 -7.74 1.27
N GLY A 285 14.90 -7.41 1.81
CA GLY A 285 13.62 -8.03 1.47
C GLY A 285 12.97 -7.48 0.20
N ALA A 286 13.57 -6.50 -0.48
CA ALA A 286 13.09 -5.96 -1.74
C ALA A 286 14.08 -6.12 -2.89
N VAL A 287 13.54 -6.19 -4.11
CA VAL A 287 14.27 -5.89 -5.34
C VAL A 287 13.74 -4.58 -5.89
N VAL A 288 14.65 -3.64 -6.14
CA VAL A 288 14.34 -2.32 -6.68
C VAL A 288 14.65 -2.31 -8.17
N PHE A 289 13.62 -2.02 -8.96
CA PHE A 289 13.68 -1.87 -10.40
C PHE A 289 13.73 -0.39 -10.74
N ASP A 290 14.84 0.05 -11.33
CA ASP A 290 15.05 1.40 -11.83
C ASP A 290 15.10 1.39 -13.37
N PRO A 291 15.09 2.55 -14.06
CA PRO A 291 15.15 2.59 -15.52
C PRO A 291 16.38 1.94 -16.17
N THR A 292 17.43 1.62 -15.40
CA THR A 292 18.67 1.01 -15.89
C THR A 292 18.67 -0.51 -15.78
N ASN A 293 17.97 -1.07 -14.79
CA ASN A 293 17.93 -2.51 -14.52
C ASN A 293 16.56 -3.15 -14.84
N PHE A 294 15.49 -2.35 -14.95
CA PHE A 294 14.17 -2.81 -15.32
C PHE A 294 14.15 -3.16 -16.80
N SER A 295 13.57 -4.31 -17.16
CA SER A 295 13.35 -4.66 -18.56
C SER A 295 11.88 -4.96 -18.78
N LEU A 296 11.23 -4.15 -19.62
CA LEU A 296 9.84 -4.33 -20.01
C LEU A 296 9.75 -4.43 -21.54
N PRO A 297 10.01 -5.61 -22.12
CA PRO A 297 10.10 -5.75 -23.56
C PRO A 297 8.83 -5.27 -24.28
N TYR A 298 8.99 -4.45 -25.32
CA TYR A 298 7.86 -3.86 -26.08
C TYR A 298 6.89 -4.90 -26.66
N TRP A 299 7.32 -6.14 -26.85
CA TRP A 299 6.50 -7.22 -27.40
C TRP A 299 5.50 -7.81 -26.40
N MET A 300 5.63 -7.47 -25.11
CA MET A 300 4.67 -7.80 -24.05
C MET A 300 3.52 -6.80 -23.96
N LEU A 301 3.64 -5.64 -24.64
CA LEU A 301 2.60 -4.62 -24.70
C LEU A 301 1.41 -5.13 -25.54
N THR A 302 0.22 -4.78 -25.09
CA THR A 302 -0.97 -4.81 -25.94
C THR A 302 -0.86 -3.75 -27.05
N PHE A 303 -1.69 -3.86 -28.06
CA PHE A 303 -1.73 -2.90 -29.16
C PHE A 303 -2.03 -1.49 -28.66
N ASP A 304 -2.99 -1.33 -27.75
CA ASP A 304 -3.32 -0.04 -27.13
C ASP A 304 -2.09 0.55 -26.39
N GLU A 305 -1.38 -0.26 -25.60
CA GLU A 305 -0.17 0.14 -24.86
C GLU A 305 0.97 0.52 -25.81
N LEU A 306 1.18 -0.23 -26.89
CA LEU A 306 2.17 0.08 -27.90
C LEU A 306 1.84 1.39 -28.64
N VAL A 307 0.56 1.59 -29.00
CA VAL A 307 0.11 2.85 -29.63
C VAL A 307 0.33 4.03 -28.69
N GLU A 308 0.10 3.89 -27.39
CA GLU A 308 0.37 4.98 -26.46
C GLU A 308 1.86 5.34 -26.37
N VAL A 309 2.73 4.33 -26.31
CA VAL A 309 4.18 4.53 -26.36
C VAL A 309 4.58 5.23 -27.65
N LEU A 310 3.98 4.85 -28.78
CA LEU A 310 4.30 5.40 -30.09
C LEU A 310 3.72 6.80 -30.34
N TYR A 311 2.62 7.18 -29.68
CA TYR A 311 1.87 8.43 -29.92
C TYR A 311 1.68 9.25 -28.63
N PRO A 312 2.74 9.57 -27.87
CA PRO A 312 2.61 10.26 -26.59
C PRO A 312 2.01 11.66 -26.78
N GLY A 313 0.85 11.92 -26.18
CA GLY A 313 0.20 13.24 -26.18
C GLY A 313 -0.18 13.80 -27.56
N ARG A 314 -0.28 12.94 -28.59
CA ARG A 314 -0.54 13.36 -29.98
C ARG A 314 -1.86 12.81 -30.50
N ALA A 315 -2.44 13.53 -31.47
CA ALA A 315 -3.55 13.01 -32.26
C ALA A 315 -3.11 11.71 -32.95
N ARG A 316 -3.91 10.67 -32.73
CA ARG A 316 -3.73 9.34 -33.30
C ARG A 316 -4.12 9.38 -34.78
N ASP A 317 -3.16 9.13 -35.67
CA ASP A 317 -3.41 9.01 -37.10
C ASP A 317 -3.99 7.61 -37.38
N SER A 318 -5.24 7.56 -37.84
CA SER A 318 -5.97 6.30 -38.07
C SER A 318 -5.29 5.44 -39.13
N GLU A 319 -4.74 6.03 -40.19
CA GLU A 319 -4.08 5.28 -41.27
C GLU A 319 -2.79 4.62 -40.76
N GLU A 320 -2.00 5.33 -39.96
CA GLU A 320 -0.78 4.77 -39.38
C GLU A 320 -1.07 3.63 -38.40
N ILE A 321 -2.15 3.75 -37.61
CA ILE A 321 -2.57 2.71 -36.67
C ILE A 321 -3.10 1.47 -37.41
N GLU A 322 -3.89 1.64 -38.46
CA GLU A 322 -4.35 0.54 -39.31
C GLU A 322 -3.17 -0.22 -39.94
N ILE A 323 -2.21 0.51 -40.49
CA ILE A 323 -0.98 -0.10 -41.05
C ILE A 323 -0.23 -0.90 -39.98
N LEU A 324 -0.09 -0.35 -38.77
CA LEU A 324 0.58 -1.03 -37.67
C LEU A 324 -0.17 -2.31 -37.26
N ALA A 325 -1.51 -2.24 -37.15
CA ALA A 325 -2.36 -3.37 -36.79
C ALA A 325 -2.24 -4.54 -37.78
N ASP A 326 -2.12 -4.24 -39.08
CA ASP A 326 -1.99 -5.24 -40.14
C ASP A 326 -0.60 -5.91 -40.16
N LEU A 327 0.46 -5.12 -39.95
CA LEU A 327 1.84 -5.61 -40.09
C LEU A 327 2.39 -6.27 -38.82
N LEU A 328 1.89 -5.91 -37.64
CA LEU A 328 2.39 -6.41 -36.36
C LEU A 328 2.24 -7.94 -36.19
N PRO A 329 1.08 -8.58 -36.53
CA PRO A 329 0.95 -10.03 -36.46
C PRO A 329 1.90 -10.75 -37.42
N ALA A 330 2.17 -10.15 -38.59
CA ALA A 330 3.13 -10.71 -39.55
C ALA A 330 4.56 -10.70 -38.98
N ALA A 331 4.97 -9.62 -38.32
CA ALA A 331 6.27 -9.55 -37.63
C ALA A 331 6.40 -10.64 -36.55
N LYS A 332 5.37 -10.85 -35.74
CA LYS A 332 5.33 -11.91 -34.71
C LYS A 332 5.45 -13.31 -35.30
N LYS A 333 4.79 -13.58 -36.44
CA LYS A 333 4.85 -14.89 -37.14
C LYS A 333 6.21 -15.14 -37.79
N MET A 334 6.91 -14.11 -38.26
CA MET A 334 8.24 -14.27 -38.86
C MET A 334 9.28 -14.74 -37.84
N ASN A 335 9.26 -14.19 -36.63
CA ASN A 335 10.19 -14.57 -35.57
C ASN A 335 9.96 -16.02 -35.07
N LEU A 336 8.72 -16.54 -35.15
CA LEU A 336 8.39 -17.96 -34.92
C LEU A 336 9.06 -18.90 -35.93
N GLY A 337 9.07 -18.53 -37.21
CA GLY A 337 9.64 -19.36 -38.29
C GLY A 337 11.16 -19.48 -38.25
N GLY A 338 11.85 -18.50 -37.64
CA GLY A 338 13.30 -18.48 -37.48
C GLY A 338 13.83 -19.14 -36.19
N ALA A 339 12.98 -19.35 -35.18
CA ALA A 339 13.37 -20.00 -33.93
C ALA A 339 13.51 -21.52 -34.12
N GLY A 340 14.73 -21.99 -34.38
CA GLY A 340 15.02 -23.39 -34.70
C GLY A 340 14.43 -24.40 -33.69
N ARG A 341 13.68 -25.39 -34.23
CA ARG A 341 13.27 -26.74 -33.73
C ARG A 341 13.01 -27.03 -32.23
N GLY A 342 13.18 -26.10 -31.30
CA GLY A 342 13.15 -26.33 -29.85
C GLY A 342 12.03 -25.61 -29.09
N SER A 343 11.33 -24.65 -29.70
CA SER A 343 10.17 -24.01 -29.07
C SER A 343 8.94 -24.89 -29.18
N ARG A 344 8.41 -25.35 -28.04
CA ARG A 344 7.22 -26.21 -27.92
C ARG A 344 5.91 -25.49 -28.30
N LEU A 345 5.97 -24.20 -28.65
CA LEU A 345 4.84 -23.45 -29.18
C LEU A 345 4.62 -23.81 -30.65
N ARG A 346 4.10 -25.02 -30.90
CA ARG A 346 3.20 -25.25 -32.04
C ARG A 346 1.85 -24.62 -31.71
N ALA A 347 1.84 -23.32 -31.46
CA ALA A 347 0.61 -22.56 -31.55
C ALA A 347 0.25 -22.53 -33.04
N ASP A 348 -1.00 -22.83 -33.36
CA ASP A 348 -1.52 -22.69 -34.71
C ASP A 348 -1.21 -21.26 -35.19
N THR A 349 -0.33 -21.11 -36.18
CA THR A 349 0.13 -19.80 -36.69
C THR A 349 -1.02 -18.94 -37.21
N SER A 350 -2.22 -19.52 -37.37
CA SER A 350 -3.48 -18.85 -37.67
C SER A 350 -3.99 -17.97 -36.51
N ALA A 351 -3.63 -18.27 -35.25
CA ALA A 351 -4.20 -17.64 -34.05
C ALA A 351 -3.41 -16.43 -33.48
N VAL A 352 -2.27 -16.06 -34.08
CA VAL A 352 -1.46 -14.92 -33.60
C VAL A 352 -2.14 -13.60 -33.94
N THR A 353 -2.46 -12.82 -32.91
CA THR A 353 -3.08 -11.49 -32.98
C THR A 353 -2.09 -10.37 -32.64
N VAL A 354 -2.52 -9.11 -32.77
CA VAL A 354 -1.77 -7.93 -32.35
C VAL A 354 -1.40 -7.95 -30.86
N ASP A 355 -2.23 -8.55 -30.01
CA ASP A 355 -2.04 -8.59 -28.55
C ASP A 355 -1.35 -9.86 -28.04
N THR A 356 -1.04 -10.82 -28.91
CA THR A 356 -0.37 -12.06 -28.46
C THR A 356 1.04 -11.70 -27.95
N PRO A 357 1.41 -11.99 -26.68
CA PRO A 357 2.66 -11.53 -26.06
C PRO A 357 3.85 -12.36 -26.56
N MET A 358 4.25 -12.09 -27.79
CA MET A 358 5.21 -12.87 -28.53
C MET A 358 6.36 -12.01 -29.02
N PRO A 359 7.62 -12.42 -28.79
CA PRO A 359 8.76 -11.66 -29.25
C PRO A 359 8.77 -11.49 -30.77
N TYR A 360 9.07 -10.28 -31.23
CA TYR A 360 9.31 -9.93 -32.64
C TYR A 360 10.37 -8.83 -32.69
N ARG A 361 11.12 -8.67 -33.78
CA ARG A 361 12.16 -7.65 -33.88
C ARG A 361 11.64 -6.35 -34.49
N ILE A 362 12.05 -5.21 -33.95
CA ILE A 362 11.72 -3.90 -34.56
C ILE A 362 12.27 -3.81 -36.00
N SER A 363 13.45 -4.34 -36.27
CA SER A 363 14.02 -4.36 -37.62
C SER A 363 13.18 -5.14 -38.62
N GLU A 364 12.53 -6.24 -38.19
CA GLU A 364 11.60 -7.01 -39.03
C GLU A 364 10.32 -6.21 -39.31
N LEU A 365 9.76 -5.55 -38.29
CA LEU A 365 8.61 -4.69 -38.44
C LEU A 365 8.90 -3.51 -39.39
N LEU A 366 10.06 -2.85 -39.25
CA LEU A 366 10.49 -1.78 -40.15
C LEU A 366 10.67 -2.30 -41.59
N GLY A 367 11.24 -3.51 -41.77
CA GLY A 367 11.37 -4.15 -43.08
C GLY A 367 10.02 -4.47 -43.73
N LEU A 368 9.01 -4.86 -42.94
CA LEU A 368 7.64 -5.05 -43.42
C LEU A 368 7.01 -3.73 -43.88
N ILE A 369 7.22 -2.65 -43.13
CA ILE A 369 6.74 -1.32 -43.50
C ILE A 369 7.42 -0.85 -44.81
N ASP A 370 8.72 -1.06 -44.95
CA ASP A 370 9.47 -0.71 -46.17
C ASP A 370 8.99 -1.53 -47.39
N LYS A 371 8.72 -2.83 -47.20
CA LYS A 371 8.16 -3.70 -48.25
C LYS A 371 6.76 -3.25 -48.65
N ALA A 372 5.91 -2.91 -47.69
CA ALA A 372 4.56 -2.41 -47.96
C ALA A 372 4.61 -1.08 -48.73
N LEU A 373 5.49 -0.16 -48.32
CA LEU A 373 5.72 1.12 -49.01
C LEU A 373 6.18 0.93 -50.47
N GLY A 374 7.06 -0.04 -50.74
CA GLY A 374 7.55 -0.34 -52.09
C GLY A 374 6.53 -1.00 -53.02
N GLY A 375 5.46 -1.59 -52.46
CA GLY A 375 4.38 -2.24 -53.21
C GLY A 375 3.15 -1.35 -53.44
N LEU A 376 3.18 -0.08 -53.04
CA LEU A 376 2.05 0.83 -53.23
C LEU A 376 1.97 1.33 -54.68
N ASP A 377 0.77 1.23 -55.26
CA ASP A 377 0.45 1.91 -56.52
C ASP A 377 0.51 3.43 -56.35
N ALA A 378 0.80 4.17 -57.43
CA ALA A 378 0.92 5.63 -57.44
C ALA A 378 -0.32 6.39 -56.92
N ALA A 379 -1.47 5.72 -56.80
CA ALA A 379 -2.72 6.28 -56.29
C ALA A 379 -2.85 6.26 -54.76
N ARG A 380 -2.06 5.47 -54.03
CA ARG A 380 -2.07 5.43 -52.56
C ARG A 380 -0.97 6.33 -51.97
N SER A 381 -1.29 7.09 -50.94
CA SER A 381 -0.32 7.95 -50.26
C SER A 381 0.70 7.10 -49.48
N GLY A 382 1.98 7.19 -49.84
CA GLY A 382 3.08 6.58 -49.08
C GLY A 382 3.49 7.36 -47.81
N ALA A 383 2.85 8.50 -47.54
CA ALA A 383 3.22 9.36 -46.42
C ALA A 383 2.98 8.72 -45.02
N PRO A 384 1.86 8.01 -44.75
CA PRO A 384 1.62 7.37 -43.45
C PRO A 384 2.68 6.32 -43.10
N TYR A 385 3.05 5.47 -44.06
CA TYR A 385 4.12 4.47 -43.90
C TYR A 385 5.46 5.12 -43.50
N LYS A 386 5.84 6.21 -44.19
CA LYS A 386 7.08 6.93 -43.88
C LYS A 386 7.06 7.55 -42.49
N ARG A 387 5.94 8.15 -42.08
CA ARG A 387 5.76 8.74 -40.74
C ARG A 387 5.80 7.67 -39.64
N LEU A 388 5.07 6.57 -39.81
CA LEU A 388 5.04 5.45 -38.88
C LEU A 388 6.45 4.84 -38.72
N ARG A 389 7.12 4.53 -39.84
CA ARG A 389 8.50 4.01 -39.85
C ARG A 389 9.46 4.92 -39.09
N SER A 390 9.44 6.21 -39.41
CA SER A 390 10.29 7.21 -38.77
C SER A 390 10.04 7.26 -37.26
N ARG A 391 8.78 7.14 -36.83
CA ARG A 391 8.40 7.19 -35.43
C ARG A 391 8.85 5.97 -34.64
N ILE A 392 8.56 4.76 -35.14
CA ILE A 392 9.01 3.51 -34.53
C ILE A 392 10.53 3.52 -34.40
N TYR A 393 11.24 3.93 -35.46
CA TYR A 393 12.69 4.04 -35.43
C TYR A 393 13.16 5.03 -34.36
N THR A 394 12.62 6.25 -34.34
CA THR A 394 13.02 7.30 -33.38
C THR A 394 12.82 6.86 -31.94
N ILE A 395 11.66 6.29 -31.60
CA ILE A 395 11.36 5.83 -30.24
C ILE A 395 12.23 4.63 -29.85
N SER A 396 12.51 3.72 -30.78
CA SER A 396 13.39 2.57 -30.50
C SER A 396 14.84 2.97 -30.19
N GLN A 397 15.27 4.16 -30.64
CA GLN A 397 16.61 4.69 -30.38
C GLN A 397 16.66 5.68 -29.21
N ASP A 398 15.51 6.05 -28.62
CA ASP A 398 15.45 7.00 -27.52
C ASP A 398 15.91 6.33 -26.21
N ALA A 399 16.93 6.91 -25.58
CA ALA A 399 17.53 6.39 -24.35
C ALA A 399 16.51 6.26 -23.20
N ARG A 400 15.46 7.07 -23.17
CA ARG A 400 14.41 7.03 -22.14
C ARG A 400 13.52 5.79 -22.25
N TYR A 401 13.47 5.18 -23.44
CA TYR A 401 12.73 3.95 -23.72
C TYR A 401 13.65 2.72 -23.83
N ALA A 402 14.94 2.87 -23.46
CA ALA A 402 15.92 1.79 -23.55
C ALA A 402 15.52 0.55 -22.72
N PHE A 403 14.80 0.72 -21.61
CA PHE A 403 14.30 -0.41 -20.83
C PHE A 403 13.24 -1.25 -21.57
N MET A 404 12.58 -0.68 -22.60
CA MET A 404 11.65 -1.39 -23.48
C MET A 404 12.31 -1.91 -24.76
N PHE A 405 13.15 -1.09 -25.42
CA PHE A 405 13.69 -1.36 -26.76
C PHE A 405 15.19 -1.66 -26.80
N GLY A 406 15.91 -1.51 -25.69
CA GLY A 406 17.38 -1.53 -25.64
C GLY A 406 18.04 -2.91 -25.69
N SER A 407 17.27 -4.00 -25.68
CA SER A 407 17.86 -5.34 -25.84
C SER A 407 18.30 -5.58 -27.28
N LEU A 408 19.61 -5.79 -27.47
CA LEU A 408 20.21 -6.15 -28.76
C LEU A 408 19.70 -7.50 -29.29
N THR A 409 19.27 -8.39 -28.38
CA THR A 409 18.71 -9.69 -28.72
C THR A 409 17.29 -9.82 -28.21
N VAL A 410 16.36 -10.09 -29.12
CA VAL A 410 14.98 -10.41 -28.77
C VAL A 410 14.91 -11.88 -28.37
N GLN A 411 14.77 -12.13 -27.08
CA GLN A 411 14.55 -13.46 -26.49
C GLN A 411 13.19 -13.47 -25.78
N ASP A 412 12.63 -14.68 -25.61
CA ASP A 412 11.43 -14.87 -24.79
C ASP A 412 11.84 -14.88 -23.31
N THR A 413 11.74 -13.72 -22.66
CA THR A 413 12.07 -13.50 -21.25
C THR A 413 10.84 -13.43 -20.36
N LEU A 414 9.65 -13.79 -20.88
CA LEU A 414 8.38 -13.63 -20.15
C LEU A 414 8.42 -14.34 -18.79
N LYS A 415 8.91 -15.58 -18.77
CA LYS A 415 9.04 -16.37 -17.54
C LYS A 415 9.92 -15.67 -16.51
N ASP A 416 11.10 -15.21 -16.92
CA ASP A 416 12.09 -14.64 -16.00
C ASP A 416 11.59 -13.29 -15.47
N MET A 417 11.02 -12.46 -16.34
CA MET A 417 10.39 -11.20 -15.96
C MET A 417 9.23 -11.40 -14.98
N LEU A 418 8.31 -12.33 -15.22
CA LEU A 418 7.21 -12.61 -14.28
C LEU A 418 7.73 -13.16 -12.95
N SER A 419 8.79 -13.97 -12.98
CA SER A 419 9.42 -14.52 -11.77
C SER A 419 10.07 -13.42 -10.93
N GLU A 420 10.77 -12.47 -11.57
CA GLU A 420 11.41 -11.33 -10.91
C GLU A 420 10.40 -10.29 -10.45
N LEU A 421 9.37 -9.99 -11.25
CA LEU A 421 8.35 -8.99 -10.96
C LEU A 421 7.45 -9.45 -9.80
N PHE A 422 6.98 -10.69 -9.82
CA PHE A 422 6.08 -11.22 -8.79
C PHE A 422 6.80 -12.00 -7.68
N ARG A 423 8.13 -12.05 -7.70
CA ARG A 423 8.97 -12.72 -6.69
C ARG A 423 8.59 -14.19 -6.52
N ILE A 424 8.63 -14.95 -7.62
CA ILE A 424 8.30 -16.39 -7.64
C ILE A 424 9.50 -17.16 -8.21
N PRO A 425 10.29 -17.87 -7.38
CA PRO A 425 10.20 -17.97 -5.92
C PRO A 425 10.58 -16.66 -5.20
N VAL A 426 10.19 -16.56 -3.92
CA VAL A 426 10.42 -15.36 -3.10
C VAL A 426 11.91 -15.12 -2.82
N ASP A 427 12.66 -16.19 -2.56
CA ASP A 427 14.11 -16.18 -2.27
C ASP A 427 14.53 -15.11 -1.24
N GLY A 428 13.71 -14.94 -0.19
CA GLY A 428 13.94 -13.96 0.87
C GLY A 428 13.65 -12.51 0.50
N ARG A 429 13.24 -12.22 -0.75
CA ARG A 429 12.87 -10.88 -1.22
C ARG A 429 11.41 -10.86 -1.69
N PRO A 430 10.43 -10.71 -0.78
CA PRO A 430 9.00 -10.74 -1.13
C PRO A 430 8.48 -9.50 -1.86
N VAL A 431 9.25 -8.42 -1.93
CA VAL A 431 8.80 -7.12 -2.48
C VAL A 431 9.55 -6.77 -3.76
N SER A 432 8.82 -6.34 -4.77
CA SER A 432 9.32 -5.66 -5.97
C SER A 432 8.93 -4.20 -5.89
N VAL A 433 9.91 -3.29 -5.92
CA VAL A 433 9.67 -1.84 -5.99
C VAL A 433 10.04 -1.39 -7.40
N ILE A 434 9.11 -0.82 -8.14
CA ILE A 434 9.35 -0.27 -9.48
C ILE A 434 9.40 1.24 -9.35
N GLU A 435 10.61 1.79 -9.46
CA GLU A 435 10.87 3.22 -9.49
C GLU A 435 10.44 3.79 -10.84
N LEU A 436 9.43 4.65 -10.81
CA LEU A 436 8.89 5.31 -11.99
C LEU A 436 9.35 6.77 -12.06
N GLY A 437 10.00 7.27 -11.01
CA GLY A 437 10.61 8.59 -10.98
C GLY A 437 11.68 8.74 -12.06
N GLY A 438 11.61 9.83 -12.83
CA GLY A 438 12.51 10.10 -13.94
C GLY A 438 12.07 9.54 -15.30
N LEU A 439 11.03 8.70 -15.35
CA LEU A 439 10.42 8.26 -16.61
C LEU A 439 9.46 9.34 -17.17
N PRO A 440 9.29 9.42 -18.51
CA PRO A 440 8.26 10.26 -19.11
C PRO A 440 6.85 9.87 -18.63
N ALA A 441 5.95 10.85 -18.44
CA ALA A 441 4.63 10.61 -17.86
C ALA A 441 3.79 9.58 -18.64
N GLU A 442 3.87 9.59 -19.97
CA GLU A 442 3.15 8.66 -20.85
C GLU A 442 3.68 7.23 -20.68
N VAL A 443 5.00 7.09 -20.49
CA VAL A 443 5.67 5.82 -20.24
C VAL A 443 5.27 5.24 -18.89
N VAL A 444 5.20 6.09 -17.86
CA VAL A 444 4.75 5.68 -16.52
C VAL A 444 3.36 5.05 -16.60
N GLN A 445 2.42 5.67 -17.34
CA GLN A 445 1.06 5.12 -17.47
C GLN A 445 1.05 3.75 -18.15
N VAL A 446 1.90 3.54 -19.16
CA VAL A 446 2.05 2.25 -19.84
C VAL A 446 2.64 1.20 -18.91
N VAL A 447 3.69 1.53 -18.15
CA VAL A 447 4.28 0.58 -17.18
C VAL A 447 3.23 0.14 -16.15
N VAL A 448 2.46 1.10 -15.60
CA VAL A 448 1.37 0.80 -14.66
C VAL A 448 0.30 -0.08 -15.32
N SER A 449 -0.07 0.18 -16.57
CA SER A 449 -1.03 -0.65 -17.33
C SER A 449 -0.53 -2.08 -17.44
N VAL A 450 0.70 -2.27 -17.93
CA VAL A 450 1.27 -3.58 -18.22
C VAL A 450 1.43 -4.39 -16.94
N VAL A 451 1.99 -3.80 -15.87
CA VAL A 451 2.15 -4.49 -14.59
C VAL A 451 0.80 -4.90 -14.00
N SER A 452 -0.19 -4.00 -14.04
CA SER A 452 -1.55 -4.28 -13.56
C SER A 452 -2.20 -5.42 -14.35
N ARG A 453 -2.13 -5.36 -15.69
CA ARG A 453 -2.68 -6.37 -16.58
C ARG A 453 -2.00 -7.72 -16.38
N LEU A 454 -0.66 -7.76 -16.33
CA LEU A 454 0.09 -8.99 -16.11
C LEU A 454 -0.20 -9.60 -14.73
N ALA A 455 -0.35 -8.78 -13.69
CA ALA A 455 -0.73 -9.27 -12.35
C ALA A 455 -2.10 -9.94 -12.40
N PHE A 456 -3.08 -9.31 -13.05
CA PHE A 456 -4.41 -9.86 -13.23
C PHE A 456 -4.41 -11.16 -14.05
N GLU A 457 -3.75 -11.17 -15.20
CA GLU A 457 -3.65 -12.35 -16.08
C GLU A 457 -2.94 -13.50 -15.37
N PHE A 458 -1.83 -13.22 -14.67
CA PHE A 458 -1.13 -14.22 -13.88
C PHE A 458 -2.03 -14.82 -12.79
N GLY A 459 -2.76 -13.99 -12.04
CA GLY A 459 -3.72 -14.44 -11.04
C GLY A 459 -4.82 -15.31 -11.64
N LEU A 460 -5.34 -14.92 -12.80
CA LEU A 460 -6.36 -15.67 -13.53
C LEU A 460 -5.85 -17.05 -13.98
N TRP A 461 -4.69 -17.11 -14.64
CA TRP A 461 -4.12 -18.36 -15.15
C TRP A 461 -3.60 -19.27 -14.05
N SER A 462 -3.11 -18.70 -12.94
CA SER A 462 -2.70 -19.46 -11.75
C SER A 462 -3.87 -19.88 -10.86
N LYS A 463 -5.10 -19.42 -11.15
CA LYS A 463 -6.30 -19.62 -10.32
C LYS A 463 -6.08 -19.15 -8.86
N GLY A 464 -5.35 -18.06 -8.69
CA GLY A 464 -5.02 -17.48 -7.38
C GLY A 464 -4.05 -18.31 -6.53
N ALA A 465 -3.31 -19.25 -7.13
CA ALA A 465 -2.36 -20.10 -6.40
C ALA A 465 -1.19 -19.32 -5.77
N ALA A 466 -0.86 -18.14 -6.32
CA ALA A 466 0.12 -17.22 -5.76
C ALA A 466 -0.50 -15.81 -5.69
N PRO A 467 -1.09 -15.43 -4.54
CA PRO A 467 -1.72 -14.13 -4.39
C PRO A 467 -0.72 -12.98 -4.50
N ILE A 468 -1.07 -11.95 -5.25
CA ILE A 468 -0.22 -10.77 -5.50
C ILE A 468 -0.87 -9.54 -4.88
N ALA A 469 -0.10 -8.75 -4.14
CA ALA A 469 -0.48 -7.41 -3.73
C ALA A 469 0.16 -6.37 -4.66
N LEU A 470 -0.68 -5.63 -5.38
CA LEU A 470 -0.27 -4.53 -6.25
C LEU A 470 -0.57 -3.20 -5.58
N VAL A 471 0.48 -2.45 -5.24
CA VAL A 471 0.42 -1.14 -4.61
C VAL A 471 0.63 -0.07 -5.67
N VAL A 472 -0.33 0.85 -5.78
CA VAL A 472 -0.34 1.94 -6.75
C VAL A 472 -0.39 3.25 -5.99
N GLU A 473 0.76 3.90 -5.85
CA GLU A 473 0.89 5.27 -5.36
C GLU A 473 0.32 6.28 -6.38
N ASP A 474 -0.10 7.46 -5.92
CA ASP A 474 -0.74 8.49 -6.75
C ASP A 474 -1.84 7.93 -7.71
N ALA A 475 -2.69 7.02 -7.23
CA ALA A 475 -3.64 6.28 -8.05
C ALA A 475 -4.59 7.15 -8.90
N HIS A 476 -4.88 8.39 -8.47
CA HIS A 476 -5.68 9.36 -9.22
C HIS A 476 -5.08 9.70 -10.60
N ARG A 477 -3.75 9.57 -10.78
CA ARG A 477 -3.07 9.75 -12.07
C ARG A 477 -3.37 8.64 -13.09
N TYR A 478 -3.72 7.46 -12.60
CA TYR A 478 -3.82 6.24 -13.41
C TYR A 478 -5.25 5.73 -13.58
N ALA A 479 -6.12 6.06 -12.64
CA ALA A 479 -7.55 5.83 -12.70
C ALA A 479 -8.29 7.14 -12.39
N PRO A 480 -8.25 8.13 -13.29
CA PRO A 480 -8.94 9.40 -13.06
C PRO A 480 -10.46 9.22 -13.07
N ALA A 481 -11.16 10.13 -12.38
CA ALA A 481 -12.63 10.18 -12.34
C ALA A 481 -13.23 10.51 -13.73
N ASP A 482 -12.61 11.42 -14.48
CA ASP A 482 -12.98 11.66 -15.88
C ASP A 482 -12.37 10.57 -16.78
N ALA A 483 -13.23 9.83 -17.46
CA ALA A 483 -12.82 8.76 -18.38
C ALA A 483 -12.07 9.28 -19.63
N LYS A 484 -12.09 10.59 -19.90
CA LYS A 484 -11.32 11.23 -20.96
C LYS A 484 -9.90 11.59 -20.55
N GLU A 485 -9.61 11.61 -19.26
CA GLU A 485 -8.29 11.88 -18.72
C GLU A 485 -7.47 10.59 -18.58
N GLY A 486 -6.14 10.73 -18.67
CA GLY A 486 -5.21 9.63 -18.56
C GLY A 486 -5.33 8.58 -19.66
N PHE A 487 -4.69 7.43 -19.43
CA PHE A 487 -4.61 6.33 -20.38
C PHE A 487 -5.68 5.28 -20.09
N GLY A 488 -6.66 5.18 -20.98
CA GLY A 488 -7.82 4.31 -20.85
C GLY A 488 -7.52 2.84 -20.49
N PRO A 489 -6.52 2.17 -21.09
CA PRO A 489 -6.08 0.82 -20.68
C PRO A 489 -5.64 0.71 -19.23
N THR A 490 -4.89 1.68 -18.70
CA THR A 490 -4.46 1.67 -17.28
C THR A 490 -5.68 1.72 -16.37
N ARG A 491 -6.58 2.69 -16.60
CA ARG A 491 -7.82 2.82 -15.83
C ARG A 491 -8.67 1.55 -15.91
N ARG A 492 -8.85 0.98 -17.11
CA ARG A 492 -9.59 -0.29 -17.30
C ARG A 492 -8.97 -1.44 -16.53
N SER A 493 -7.64 -1.55 -16.53
CA SER A 493 -6.92 -2.61 -15.81
C SER A 493 -7.11 -2.48 -14.29
N LEU A 494 -6.99 -1.28 -13.75
CA LEU A 494 -7.20 -1.02 -12.32
C LEU A 494 -8.66 -1.28 -11.90
N ILE A 495 -9.65 -0.84 -12.69
CA ILE A 495 -11.08 -1.14 -12.45
C ILE A 495 -11.34 -2.64 -12.50
N ARG A 496 -10.71 -3.36 -13.45
CA ARG A 496 -10.87 -4.81 -13.58
C ARG A 496 -10.31 -5.53 -12.35
N ILE A 497 -9.13 -5.15 -11.87
CA ILE A 497 -8.58 -5.70 -10.61
C ILE A 497 -9.52 -5.37 -9.46
N ALA A 498 -10.01 -4.14 -9.34
CA ALA A 498 -10.91 -3.74 -8.28
C ALA A 498 -12.23 -4.54 -8.25
N LYS A 499 -12.76 -4.96 -9.42
CA LYS A 499 -14.00 -5.75 -9.51
C LYS A 499 -13.79 -7.26 -9.40
N GLU A 500 -12.70 -7.77 -9.96
CA GLU A 500 -12.50 -9.21 -10.20
C GLU A 500 -11.27 -9.79 -9.49
N GLY A 501 -10.37 -8.93 -8.97
CA GLY A 501 -9.09 -9.30 -8.36
C GLY A 501 -9.23 -10.25 -7.17
N ARG A 502 -10.30 -10.11 -6.38
CA ARG A 502 -10.63 -11.05 -5.30
C ARG A 502 -10.70 -12.51 -5.75
N LYS A 503 -11.23 -12.77 -6.96
CA LYS A 503 -11.38 -14.14 -7.50
C LYS A 503 -10.06 -14.68 -8.06
N THR A 504 -9.19 -13.80 -8.54
CA THR A 504 -7.91 -14.15 -9.16
C THR A 504 -6.74 -14.10 -8.18
N GLY A 505 -6.96 -13.72 -6.92
CA GLY A 505 -5.91 -13.60 -5.91
C GLY A 505 -5.06 -12.34 -6.08
N VAL A 506 -5.56 -11.30 -6.77
CA VAL A 506 -4.84 -10.04 -6.97
C VAL A 506 -5.48 -8.95 -6.11
N SER A 507 -4.72 -8.45 -5.15
CA SER A 507 -5.11 -7.37 -4.27
C SER A 507 -4.63 -6.03 -4.81
N LEU A 508 -5.54 -5.10 -5.05
CA LEU A 508 -5.21 -3.71 -5.32
C LEU A 508 -5.10 -2.90 -4.02
N TRP A 509 -3.98 -2.21 -3.86
CA TRP A 509 -3.73 -1.21 -2.83
C TRP A 509 -3.53 0.13 -3.51
N ILE A 510 -4.33 1.13 -3.16
CA ILE A 510 -4.21 2.47 -3.73
C ILE A 510 -3.77 3.48 -2.68
N ALA A 511 -2.91 4.41 -3.09
CA ALA A 511 -2.61 5.61 -2.32
C ALA A 511 -3.03 6.84 -3.13
N SER A 512 -3.75 7.79 -2.51
CA SER A 512 -4.09 9.04 -3.18
C SER A 512 -4.30 10.20 -2.20
N GLN A 513 -3.95 11.39 -2.66
CA GLN A 513 -4.14 12.68 -2.01
C GLN A 513 -5.42 13.39 -2.43
N ARG A 514 -6.02 12.96 -3.55
CA ARG A 514 -7.24 13.55 -4.13
C ARG A 514 -8.25 12.44 -4.43
N PRO A 515 -9.05 12.01 -3.44
CA PRO A 515 -10.16 11.07 -3.66
C PRO A 515 -11.14 11.52 -4.73
N THR A 516 -11.37 12.84 -4.88
CA THR A 516 -12.28 13.40 -5.91
C THR A 516 -11.83 13.17 -7.34
N GLU A 517 -10.51 13.10 -7.57
CA GLU A 517 -9.93 12.88 -8.89
C GLU A 517 -9.78 11.38 -9.22
N LEU A 518 -10.06 10.49 -8.27
CA LEU A 518 -9.95 9.05 -8.46
C LEU A 518 -11.29 8.46 -8.97
N ASP A 519 -11.20 7.44 -9.82
CA ASP A 519 -12.35 6.69 -10.29
C ASP A 519 -13.21 6.17 -9.11
N PRO A 520 -14.52 6.52 -9.06
CA PRO A 520 -15.40 6.12 -7.96
C PRO A 520 -15.55 4.60 -7.82
N THR A 521 -15.40 3.85 -8.90
CA THR A 521 -15.44 2.38 -8.86
C THR A 521 -14.21 1.84 -8.16
N VAL A 522 -13.01 2.34 -8.50
CA VAL A 522 -11.78 1.90 -7.84
C VAL A 522 -11.84 2.18 -6.34
N LEU A 523 -12.31 3.38 -5.96
CA LEU A 523 -12.44 3.76 -4.56
C LEU A 523 -13.50 2.94 -3.80
N SER A 524 -14.71 2.78 -4.37
CA SER A 524 -15.82 2.06 -3.71
C SER A 524 -15.60 0.55 -3.58
N GLN A 525 -14.70 -0.04 -4.39
CA GLN A 525 -14.30 -1.44 -4.24
C GLN A 525 -13.18 -1.66 -3.21
N CYS A 526 -12.60 -0.58 -2.66
CA CYS A 526 -11.66 -0.69 -1.55
C CYS A 526 -12.41 -0.85 -0.23
N ASN A 527 -12.63 -2.10 0.21
CA ASN A 527 -13.42 -2.37 1.42
C ASN A 527 -12.67 -2.05 2.72
N THR A 528 -11.37 -1.75 2.67
CA THR A 528 -10.61 -1.25 3.83
C THR A 528 -9.98 0.08 3.47
N ILE A 529 -10.25 1.12 4.25
CA ILE A 529 -9.74 2.47 4.01
C ILE A 529 -9.05 2.99 5.26
N PHE A 530 -7.81 3.47 5.10
CA PHE A 530 -7.08 4.26 6.08
C PHE A 530 -7.13 5.72 5.65
N ALA A 531 -8.07 6.46 6.21
CA ALA A 531 -8.27 7.87 5.94
C ALA A 531 -7.42 8.71 6.90
N MET A 532 -6.31 9.22 6.39
CA MET A 532 -5.43 10.16 7.07
C MET A 532 -5.95 11.59 6.91
N ARG A 533 -5.16 12.58 7.36
CA ARG A 533 -5.57 14.00 7.29
C ARG A 533 -5.98 14.42 5.87
N LEU A 534 -7.22 14.87 5.74
CA LEU A 534 -7.79 15.49 4.54
C LEU A 534 -8.38 16.84 4.93
N ALA A 535 -7.91 17.91 4.28
CA ALA A 535 -8.32 19.28 4.59
C ALA A 535 -9.44 19.78 3.66
N ASN A 536 -9.41 19.38 2.38
CA ASN A 536 -10.38 19.80 1.38
C ASN A 536 -11.76 19.16 1.64
N GLN A 537 -12.82 19.96 1.62
CA GLN A 537 -14.18 19.48 1.86
C GLN A 537 -14.65 18.52 0.76
N ALA A 538 -14.36 18.82 -0.51
CA ALA A 538 -14.78 17.96 -1.62
C ALA A 538 -14.17 16.55 -1.51
N ASP A 539 -12.90 16.47 -1.10
CA ASP A 539 -12.20 15.19 -0.86
C ASP A 539 -12.76 14.42 0.33
N GLN A 540 -13.17 15.14 1.39
CA GLN A 540 -13.87 14.52 2.52
C GLN A 540 -15.23 13.97 2.10
N ASP A 541 -16.00 14.71 1.29
CA ASP A 541 -17.31 14.29 0.82
C ASP A 541 -17.23 13.09 -0.12
N ALA A 542 -16.27 13.07 -1.03
CA ALA A 542 -15.99 11.91 -1.89
C ALA A 542 -15.65 10.66 -1.07
N LEU A 543 -14.86 10.82 -0.01
CA LEU A 543 -14.55 9.73 0.92
C LEU A 543 -15.79 9.28 1.71
N ARG A 544 -16.61 10.20 2.23
CA ARG A 544 -17.86 9.86 2.93
C ARG A 544 -18.81 9.06 2.05
N ALA A 545 -18.89 9.42 0.76
CA ALA A 545 -19.71 8.69 -0.21
C ALA A 545 -19.20 7.27 -0.53
N ALA A 546 -17.91 6.99 -0.29
CA ALA A 546 -17.30 5.70 -0.57
C ALA A 546 -17.28 4.75 0.65
N VAL A 547 -17.59 5.25 1.85
CA VAL A 547 -17.55 4.49 3.11
C VAL A 547 -18.99 4.18 3.56
N PRO A 548 -19.26 3.01 4.17
CA PRO A 548 -20.58 2.72 4.75
C PRO A 548 -20.98 3.73 5.83
N ASP A 549 -22.28 4.05 5.91
CA ASP A 549 -22.86 5.08 6.78
C ASP A 549 -22.38 5.02 8.24
N ALA A 550 -22.20 3.79 8.77
CA ALA A 550 -21.77 3.50 10.14
C ALA A 550 -20.40 4.10 10.57
N SER A 551 -19.69 4.76 9.65
CA SER A 551 -18.36 5.35 9.89
C SER A 551 -18.26 6.83 9.51
N THR A 552 -19.33 7.42 8.97
CA THR A 552 -19.34 8.79 8.44
C THR A 552 -19.10 9.83 9.54
N SER A 553 -19.60 9.55 10.74
CA SER A 553 -19.42 10.42 11.92
C SER A 553 -17.95 10.62 12.30
N LEU A 554 -17.14 9.55 12.26
CA LEU A 554 -15.69 9.60 12.53
C LEU A 554 -14.92 10.43 11.49
N LEU A 555 -15.40 10.46 10.24
CA LEU A 555 -14.76 11.21 9.17
C LEU A 555 -14.91 12.74 9.35
N SER A 556 -15.73 13.21 10.28
CA SER A 556 -15.77 14.63 10.67
C SER A 556 -14.42 15.12 11.25
N CYS A 557 -13.61 14.22 11.80
CA CYS A 557 -12.34 14.55 12.44
C CYS A 557 -11.15 14.63 11.48
N LEU A 558 -11.32 14.30 10.19
CA LEU A 558 -10.23 14.21 9.21
C LEU A 558 -9.32 15.45 9.16
N PRO A 559 -9.85 16.70 9.20
CA PRO A 559 -9.00 17.89 9.15
C PRO A 559 -8.07 18.04 10.36
N SER A 560 -8.46 17.45 11.50
CA SER A 560 -7.77 17.57 12.79
C SER A 560 -6.75 16.47 13.08
N LEU A 561 -6.62 15.48 12.19
CA LEU A 561 -5.71 14.34 12.41
C LEU A 561 -4.24 14.77 12.44
N GLY A 562 -3.48 14.19 13.37
CA GLY A 562 -2.03 14.37 13.46
C GLY A 562 -1.27 13.55 12.41
N LEU A 563 0.04 13.79 12.33
CA LEU A 563 0.94 12.97 11.50
C LEU A 563 0.91 11.51 11.96
N GLY A 564 0.76 10.57 11.01
CA GLY A 564 0.71 9.14 11.32
C GLY A 564 -0.59 8.69 12.00
N GLU A 565 -1.61 9.55 12.06
CA GLU A 565 -2.95 9.18 12.50
C GLU A 565 -3.86 8.91 11.31
N ALA A 566 -4.79 7.97 11.48
CA ALA A 566 -5.80 7.63 10.48
C ALA A 566 -7.12 7.24 11.14
N ILE A 567 -8.23 7.50 10.46
CA ILE A 567 -9.48 6.78 10.68
C ILE A 567 -9.41 5.52 9.83
N ALA A 568 -9.39 4.36 10.48
CA ALA A 568 -9.43 3.08 9.80
C ALA A 568 -10.87 2.57 9.77
N VAL A 569 -11.38 2.25 8.58
CA VAL A 569 -12.74 1.78 8.34
C VAL A 569 -12.72 0.57 7.43
N GLY A 570 -13.78 -0.25 7.49
CA GLY A 570 -13.97 -1.35 6.56
C GLY A 570 -13.76 -2.74 7.16
N GLU A 571 -13.61 -3.75 6.30
CA GLU A 571 -13.56 -5.17 6.70
C GLU A 571 -12.21 -5.62 7.27
N GLY A 572 -11.13 -4.93 6.90
CA GLY A 572 -9.78 -5.20 7.40
C GLY A 572 -9.57 -4.82 8.87
N VAL A 573 -10.44 -4.00 9.47
CA VAL A 573 -10.35 -3.57 10.88
C VAL A 573 -11.57 -4.02 11.66
N PRO A 574 -11.48 -4.42 12.93
CA PRO A 574 -12.64 -5.00 13.63
C PRO A 574 -13.84 -4.04 13.72
N MET A 575 -13.58 -2.74 13.85
CA MET A 575 -14.55 -1.66 13.85
C MET A 575 -13.93 -0.36 13.32
N PRO A 576 -14.75 0.61 12.87
CA PRO A 576 -14.29 1.97 12.59
C PRO A 576 -13.59 2.58 13.80
N THR A 577 -12.34 3.00 13.67
CA THR A 577 -11.60 3.55 14.80
C THR A 577 -10.52 4.53 14.38
N ARG A 578 -10.19 5.48 15.26
CA ARG A 578 -9.04 6.37 15.08
C ARG A 578 -7.80 5.69 15.62
N ILE A 579 -6.84 5.45 14.75
CA ILE A 579 -5.57 4.80 15.08
C ILE A 579 -4.41 5.77 14.91
N ARG A 580 -3.33 5.47 15.62
CA ARG A 580 -2.01 6.02 15.36
C ARG A 580 -1.10 4.86 14.98
N PHE A 581 -0.51 4.93 13.79
CA PHE A 581 0.44 3.94 13.32
C PHE A 581 1.67 3.88 14.25
N ASP A 582 2.26 2.70 14.39
CA ASP A 582 3.56 2.55 15.05
C ASP A 582 4.64 3.33 14.25
N ALA A 583 5.75 3.71 14.88
CA ALA A 583 6.83 4.38 14.16
C ALA A 583 7.67 3.36 13.37
N LEU A 584 8.01 3.69 12.13
CA LEU A 584 8.99 2.93 11.36
C LEU A 584 10.41 3.16 11.92
N PRO A 585 11.26 2.11 11.93
CA PRO A 585 12.70 2.29 12.09
C PRO A 585 13.26 3.29 11.07
N ALA A 586 14.25 4.08 11.45
CA ALA A 586 14.77 5.18 10.62
C ALA A 586 15.27 4.74 9.23
N ASP A 587 15.84 3.54 9.15
CA ASP A 587 16.31 2.88 7.92
C ASP A 587 15.17 2.38 7.02
N ALA A 588 13.96 2.23 7.56
CA ALA A 588 12.78 1.75 6.86
C ALA A 588 11.76 2.85 6.52
N VAL A 589 12.04 4.11 6.89
CA VAL A 589 11.19 5.25 6.53
C VAL A 589 11.38 5.53 5.04
N PRO A 590 10.29 5.64 4.24
CA PRO A 590 10.38 6.06 2.85
C PRO A 590 11.13 7.39 2.72
N ARG A 591 12.02 7.51 1.72
CA ARG A 591 12.87 8.69 1.55
C ARG A 591 12.00 9.92 1.33
N SER A 592 12.16 10.94 2.15
CA SER A 592 11.53 12.23 1.87
C SER A 592 12.30 12.91 0.73
N LEU A 593 11.65 13.11 -0.40
CA LEU A 593 12.19 13.94 -1.48
C LEU A 593 12.06 15.45 -1.22
N THR A 594 11.54 15.86 -0.06
CA THR A 594 11.40 17.28 0.24
C THR A 594 12.77 17.85 0.58
N ALA A 595 13.34 18.62 -0.35
CA ALA A 595 14.60 19.30 -0.12
C ALA A 595 14.51 20.24 1.10
N CYS A 596 15.45 20.10 2.03
CA CYS A 596 15.58 21.04 3.13
C CYS A 596 16.29 22.29 2.62
N PHE A 597 15.50 23.30 2.25
CA PHE A 597 16.04 24.57 1.73
C PHE A 597 17.00 25.23 2.71
N THR A 598 16.74 25.15 4.02
CA THR A 598 17.64 25.76 5.02
C THR A 598 18.99 25.07 5.07
N ASP A 599 19.02 23.74 5.01
CA ASP A 599 20.28 23.00 5.02
C ASP A 599 21.03 23.24 3.70
N GLY A 600 20.32 23.15 2.57
CA GLY A 600 20.89 23.38 1.23
C GLY A 600 21.38 24.81 0.99
N TRP A 601 20.71 25.83 1.56
CA TRP A 601 21.13 27.23 1.45
C TRP A 601 22.15 27.64 2.51
N SER A 602 22.35 26.83 3.54
CA SER A 602 23.36 27.10 4.58
C SER A 602 24.78 26.76 4.14
N VAL A 603 24.93 26.01 3.04
CA VAL A 603 26.21 25.56 2.49
C VAL A 603 26.32 26.11 1.08
N ASP A 604 27.44 26.78 0.77
CA ASP A 604 27.72 27.19 -0.60
C ASP A 604 28.17 25.98 -1.44
N ILE A 605 27.77 25.92 -2.71
CA ILE A 605 28.21 24.86 -3.63
C ILE A 605 29.49 25.35 -4.29
N GLU A 606 30.61 25.19 -3.58
CA GLU A 606 31.93 25.69 -4.04
C GLU A 606 32.52 24.87 -5.22
N ASP A 607 32.00 23.65 -5.45
CA ASP A 607 32.45 22.76 -6.51
C ASP A 607 31.86 23.14 -7.87
N ASN A 608 32.60 23.90 -8.69
CA ASN A 608 32.20 24.22 -10.07
C ASN A 608 31.91 22.96 -10.93
N SER A 609 32.51 21.82 -10.60
CA SER A 609 32.22 20.57 -11.32
C SER A 609 30.86 19.96 -10.97
N PHE A 610 30.18 20.48 -9.93
CA PHE A 610 28.80 20.10 -9.61
C PHE A 610 27.86 20.42 -10.76
N ILE A 611 27.92 21.65 -11.31
CA ILE A 611 27.10 22.03 -12.46
C ILE A 611 27.48 21.20 -13.68
N ASP A 612 28.76 20.97 -13.92
CA ASP A 612 29.21 20.13 -15.03
C ASP A 612 28.64 18.71 -14.96
N ARG A 613 28.66 18.08 -13.77
CA ARG A 613 28.04 16.76 -13.53
C ARG A 613 26.54 16.78 -13.79
N ILE A 614 25.82 17.79 -13.29
CA ILE A 614 24.37 17.92 -13.51
C ILE A 614 24.05 18.13 -15.00
N VAL A 615 24.84 18.97 -15.70
CA VAL A 615 24.68 19.20 -17.14
C VAL A 615 24.99 17.94 -17.94
N GLU A 616 26.01 17.18 -17.55
CA GLU A 616 26.33 15.89 -18.16
C GLU A 616 25.19 14.89 -17.98
N GLN A 617 24.65 14.75 -16.77
CA GLN A 617 23.48 13.92 -16.48
C GLN A 617 22.24 14.36 -17.27
N TRP A 618 21.99 15.68 -17.33
CA TRP A 618 20.86 16.23 -18.08
C TRP A 618 21.01 15.96 -19.59
N ARG A 619 22.20 16.16 -20.16
CA ARG A 619 22.46 15.87 -21.58
C ARG A 619 22.40 14.37 -21.88
N ALA A 620 22.89 13.53 -20.97
CA ALA A 620 22.81 12.08 -21.07
C ALA A 620 21.38 11.55 -20.86
N GLN A 621 20.45 12.39 -20.37
CA GLN A 621 19.11 11.98 -19.95
C GLN A 621 19.15 10.78 -19.00
N ARG A 622 20.14 10.77 -18.10
CA ARG A 622 20.36 9.71 -17.11
C ARG A 622 20.64 10.35 -15.77
N MET A 623 19.81 10.06 -14.77
CA MET A 623 20.17 10.36 -13.39
C MET A 623 21.23 9.35 -12.97
N MET A 624 22.46 9.81 -12.76
CA MET A 624 23.44 9.01 -12.03
C MET A 624 23.25 9.33 -10.56
N THR A 625 22.80 8.33 -9.80
CA THR A 625 22.78 8.42 -8.35
C THR A 625 24.20 8.71 -7.87
N PRO A 626 24.41 9.70 -6.98
CA PRO A 626 25.72 9.87 -6.36
C PRO A 626 26.04 8.59 -5.57
N ASP A 627 27.29 8.11 -5.69
CA ASP A 627 27.82 7.12 -4.76
C ASP A 627 27.71 7.72 -3.35
N ILE A 628 26.87 7.11 -2.52
CA ILE A 628 26.75 7.48 -1.11
C ILE A 628 27.87 6.73 -0.39
N ASP A 629 28.93 7.44 -0.01
CA ASP A 629 29.90 6.98 0.99
C ASP A 629 29.32 7.00 2.41
#